data_AF-A0A078ISF9-F1
#
_entry.id   AF-A0A078ISF9-F1
#
_cell.length_a   1.000
_cell.length_b   1.000
_cell.length_c   1.000
_cell.angle_alpha   90.00
_cell.angle_beta   90.00
_cell.angle_gamma   90.00
#
_symmetry.space_group_name_H-M   'P 1'
#
loop_
_entity.id
_entity.type
_entity.pdbx_description
1 polymer ?
#
loop_
_entity_poly.entity_id
_entity_poly.type
_entity_poly.pdbx_seq_one_letter_code
_entity_poly.pdbx_strand_id
1 'polypeptide(L)'
;MLAKNHRLPGSGHTTPSPPGSPRRSPRYRHSRSKPSARFPAAVQPSRTLAHRVSWIILSALLRRQGVFLFAPLIYISCMLLYMGTVSFDVGPIIRHRSPPGSVYKSPQLYAKLRHDMDADNSTADAISTIWKHSYKGGEWKPYVNKSTGALPESNGYIYVEANGGLNQQRTSICNAVAVAGYLNATLVIPNFHFHSIWRDPSKFGDIYDEEFFVNTLANDVRVVDTIPEYLMERYDFNMTNVYNFRVKAWSPIQYYRDSILPKLHEEKVIRISPFANRLSFDAPQPVQRLRCLANYEALRFSEPILTLGETLVKRMKDQSANHGGKYVSVHLRFEEDMVAFSCCVFDGGKQEKQDMIAARERGWKGKFTKPGRVIRPGAIRQNGKCPLTPLEVGLMLRGMGFNKSTYIFLASGQIYNANRTMAPLLEMFPNLQTKEMIASEEELAPYKNFSSRMAAIDYTVCLHSEVFVTTQGGNFPHFLMGHRRYLYGGHSKTIRPDKRKLAILFDNPNIGWRSFKRHMLNMRSHSDSKGFELKRPNDSIYTFPCPDCMSRKNRTTTPDSKPPPPAI
;
A
#
# COMPACT_ATOMS: atom_id res chain seq x y z
N MET A 1 37.28 -26.29 -16.68
CA MET A 1 37.96 -25.21 -15.94
C MET A 1 37.01 -24.02 -15.76
N LEU A 2 37.14 -23.26 -14.67
CA LEU A 2 36.51 -21.95 -14.40
C LEU A 2 34.98 -21.84 -14.52
N ALA A 3 34.27 -22.31 -13.49
CA ALA A 3 32.91 -21.86 -13.19
C ALA A 3 32.94 -20.54 -12.40
N LYS A 4 32.13 -19.54 -12.78
CA LYS A 4 31.90 -18.30 -12.02
C LYS A 4 30.44 -18.20 -11.57
N ASN A 5 30.23 -18.36 -10.26
CA ASN A 5 28.93 -18.17 -9.61
C ASN A 5 28.55 -16.68 -9.53
N HIS A 6 27.43 -16.28 -10.12
CA HIS A 6 26.83 -14.96 -9.86
C HIS A 6 25.82 -15.04 -8.70
N ARG A 7 26.19 -14.44 -7.56
CA ARG A 7 25.29 -14.28 -6.40
C ARG A 7 24.31 -13.13 -6.62
N LEU A 8 23.05 -13.35 -6.25
CA LEU A 8 22.01 -12.31 -6.15
C LEU A 8 22.21 -11.45 -4.89
N PRO A 9 21.89 -10.15 -4.90
CA PRO A 9 22.03 -9.28 -3.73
C PRO A 9 20.88 -9.48 -2.72
N GLY A 10 21.23 -9.84 -1.48
CA GLY A 10 20.28 -10.02 -0.38
C GLY A 10 19.80 -8.71 0.24
N SER A 11 18.53 -8.69 0.68
CA SER A 11 17.90 -7.55 1.35
C SER A 11 18.36 -7.39 2.81
N GLY A 12 18.84 -6.20 3.17
CA GLY A 12 19.24 -5.89 4.55
C GLY A 12 18.05 -5.73 5.50
N HIS A 13 17.90 -6.67 6.43
CA HIS A 13 17.09 -6.53 7.64
C HIS A 13 17.93 -6.99 8.84
N THR A 14 18.40 -6.04 9.65
CA THR A 14 19.11 -6.32 10.91
C THR A 14 18.47 -5.54 12.06
N THR A 15 17.70 -6.24 12.88
CA THR A 15 17.29 -5.78 14.21
C THR A 15 18.39 -6.10 15.23
N PRO A 16 18.76 -5.19 16.14
CA PRO A 16 19.80 -5.45 17.13
C PRO A 16 19.28 -6.29 18.31
N SER A 17 20.11 -7.24 18.77
CA SER A 17 19.90 -8.04 19.98
C SER A 17 20.17 -7.23 21.26
N PRO A 18 19.60 -7.61 22.42
CA PRO A 18 19.82 -6.90 23.69
C PRO A 18 21.22 -7.16 24.28
N PRO A 19 21.76 -6.22 25.08
CA PRO A 19 23.08 -6.37 25.70
C PRO A 19 23.07 -7.36 26.89
N GLY A 20 24.18 -8.07 27.05
CA GLY A 20 24.41 -8.98 28.18
C GLY A 20 24.81 -8.26 29.48
N SER A 21 24.59 -8.93 30.61
CA SER A 21 24.85 -8.41 31.96
C SER A 21 26.35 -8.41 32.35
N PRO A 22 26.82 -7.45 33.17
CA PRO A 22 28.24 -7.33 33.53
C PRO A 22 28.66 -8.35 34.60
N ARG A 23 29.84 -8.95 34.44
CA ARG A 23 30.47 -9.85 35.43
C ARG A 23 31.68 -9.20 36.13
N ARG A 24 31.60 -9.16 37.46
CA ARG A 24 32.65 -9.27 38.51
C ARG A 24 34.08 -8.78 38.21
N SER A 25 34.43 -7.70 38.91
CA SER A 25 35.67 -7.44 39.69
C SER A 25 37.00 -8.19 39.38
N PRO A 26 38.12 -7.46 39.15
CA PRO A 26 39.46 -8.03 39.18
C PRO A 26 40.01 -8.18 40.61
N ARG A 27 40.91 -9.16 40.80
CA ARG A 27 41.43 -9.62 42.09
C ARG A 27 42.85 -9.07 42.34
N TYR A 28 43.10 -8.51 43.52
CA TYR A 28 44.43 -8.06 43.94
C TYR A 28 45.47 -9.19 43.92
N ARG A 29 46.73 -8.86 43.56
CA ARG A 29 47.93 -9.70 43.75
C ARG A 29 48.98 -8.88 44.51
N HIS A 30 49.48 -9.44 45.62
CA HIS A 30 50.64 -8.92 46.34
C HIS A 30 51.96 -9.45 45.75
N SER A 31 53.00 -8.62 45.69
CA SER A 31 54.39 -9.07 45.57
C SER A 31 55.34 -8.26 46.48
N ARG A 32 55.60 -8.86 47.64
CA ARG A 32 56.86 -8.93 48.44
C ARG A 32 57.98 -7.88 48.24
N SER A 33 58.49 -7.40 49.37
CA SER A 33 59.58 -6.43 49.56
C SER A 33 60.98 -7.05 49.69
N LYS A 34 62.04 -6.22 49.52
CA LYS A 34 63.42 -6.39 50.05
C LYS A 34 64.08 -5.01 50.32
N PRO A 35 65.18 -4.90 51.10
CA PRO A 35 65.36 -3.75 52.00
C PRO A 35 66.69 -2.93 51.92
N SER A 36 66.64 -1.76 52.60
CA SER A 36 67.70 -1.05 53.35
C SER A 36 68.96 -0.44 52.70
N ALA A 37 69.16 0.86 52.96
CA ALA A 37 70.47 1.51 53.15
C ALA A 37 70.39 2.68 54.18
N ARG A 38 71.53 3.05 54.78
CA ARG A 38 71.75 4.03 55.89
C ARG A 38 72.59 5.23 55.37
N PHE A 39 72.79 6.42 55.99
CA PHE A 39 72.35 7.19 57.19
C PHE A 39 72.82 8.68 56.94
N PRO A 40 72.97 9.66 57.88
CA PRO A 40 72.58 9.82 59.30
C PRO A 40 71.79 11.16 59.60
N ALA A 41 71.73 11.50 60.91
CA ALA A 41 71.16 12.65 61.65
C ALA A 41 71.48 14.09 61.11
N ALA A 42 70.89 15.20 61.60
CA ALA A 42 70.46 15.49 62.98
C ALA A 42 69.48 16.69 63.18
N VAL A 43 69.14 16.93 64.47
CA VAL A 43 68.54 18.12 65.11
C VAL A 43 67.01 18.29 65.10
N GLN A 44 66.41 18.21 66.30
CA GLN A 44 65.11 18.82 66.65
C GLN A 44 65.33 20.12 67.43
N PRO A 45 64.46 21.14 67.25
CA PRO A 45 64.21 22.17 68.25
C PRO A 45 62.81 22.03 68.91
N SER A 46 62.61 22.80 69.99
CA SER A 46 61.50 22.70 70.94
C SER A 46 60.13 23.17 70.42
N ARG A 47 59.05 22.59 70.97
CA ARG A 47 57.65 22.92 70.64
C ARG A 47 57.17 24.18 71.37
N THR A 48 56.67 25.15 70.62
CA THR A 48 56.18 26.45 71.11
C THR A 48 54.69 26.47 71.48
N LEU A 49 54.26 27.54 72.17
CA LEU A 49 52.90 27.72 72.73
C LEU A 49 51.77 27.53 71.69
N ALA A 50 51.98 27.96 70.44
CA ALA A 50 51.03 27.80 69.34
C ALA A 50 50.61 26.33 69.13
N HIS A 51 51.54 25.39 69.34
CA HIS A 51 51.29 23.96 69.16
C HIS A 51 50.36 23.36 70.23
N ARG A 52 50.20 24.04 71.39
CA ARG A 52 49.20 23.70 72.42
C ARG A 52 47.83 24.31 72.08
N VAL A 53 47.78 25.55 71.59
CA VAL A 53 46.53 26.21 71.17
C VAL A 53 45.87 25.48 70.01
N SER A 54 46.64 25.06 69.00
CA SER A 54 46.11 24.27 67.88
C SER A 54 45.46 22.96 68.32
N TRP A 55 45.98 22.31 69.37
CA TRP A 55 45.39 21.08 69.93
C TRP A 55 44.05 21.32 70.64
N ILE A 56 43.88 22.49 71.28
CA ILE A 56 42.62 22.88 71.92
C ILE A 56 41.55 23.19 70.84
N ILE A 57 41.91 23.93 69.79
CA ILE A 57 41.01 24.21 68.66
C ILE A 57 40.60 22.91 67.95
N LEU A 58 41.55 22.00 67.69
CA LEU A 58 41.27 20.73 67.02
C LEU A 58 40.35 19.82 67.85
N SER A 59 40.54 19.76 69.17
CA SER A 59 39.67 18.98 70.06
C SER A 59 38.28 19.61 70.26
N ALA A 60 38.14 20.94 70.17
CA ALA A 60 36.85 21.62 70.13
C ALA A 60 36.08 21.34 68.81
N LEU A 61 36.77 21.35 67.66
CA LEU A 61 36.17 21.03 66.35
C LEU A 61 35.72 19.57 66.27
N LEU A 62 36.49 18.63 66.82
CA LEU A 62 36.13 17.22 66.89
C LEU A 62 34.91 16.94 67.79
N ARG A 63 34.54 17.85 68.70
CA ARG A 63 33.34 17.72 69.57
C ARG A 63 32.02 18.12 68.88
N ARG A 64 32.03 18.65 67.65
CA ARG A 64 30.81 19.06 66.92
C ARG A 64 30.62 18.33 65.57
N GLN A 65 30.81 17.00 65.58
CA GLN A 65 30.67 16.14 64.39
C GLN A 65 29.29 16.18 63.68
N GLY A 66 28.22 16.64 64.35
CA GLY A 66 26.89 16.74 63.74
C GLY A 66 26.78 17.74 62.58
N VAL A 67 27.51 18.86 62.60
CA VAL A 67 27.30 19.95 61.63
C VAL A 67 27.81 19.58 60.22
N PHE A 68 28.91 18.83 60.12
CA PHE A 68 29.47 18.40 58.84
C PHE A 68 28.66 17.30 58.13
N LEU A 69 27.77 16.60 58.84
CA LEU A 69 26.85 15.62 58.22
C LEU A 69 25.75 16.28 57.39
N PHE A 70 25.32 17.51 57.76
CA PHE A 70 24.24 18.21 57.07
C PHE A 70 24.70 19.20 56.00
N ALA A 71 25.96 19.65 56.04
CA ALA A 71 26.50 20.58 55.03
C ALA A 71 26.33 20.09 53.56
N PRO A 72 26.56 18.80 53.22
CA PRO A 72 26.31 18.29 51.86
C PRO A 72 24.83 18.29 51.49
N LEU A 73 23.94 17.97 52.44
CA LEU A 73 22.50 17.94 52.23
C LEU A 73 21.92 19.34 52.02
N ILE A 74 22.40 20.32 52.78
CA ILE A 74 22.04 21.74 52.61
C ILE A 74 22.55 22.24 51.25
N TYR A 75 23.80 21.93 50.88
CA TYR A 75 24.33 22.30 49.56
C TYR A 75 23.52 21.71 48.40
N ILE A 76 23.16 20.42 48.47
CA ILE A 76 22.31 19.76 47.47
C ILE A 76 20.92 20.39 47.43
N SER A 77 20.29 20.68 48.58
CA SER A 77 18.98 21.33 48.65
C SER A 77 19.00 22.74 48.03
N CYS A 78 20.03 23.54 48.35
CA CYS A 78 20.24 24.85 47.73
C CYS A 78 20.51 24.75 46.22
N MET A 79 21.28 23.76 45.75
CA MET A 79 21.49 23.53 44.32
C MET A 79 20.22 23.08 43.59
N LEU A 80 19.37 22.27 44.21
CA LEU A 80 18.07 21.88 43.64
C LEU A 80 17.10 23.05 43.58
N LEU A 81 17.07 23.92 44.61
CA LEU A 81 16.30 25.16 44.58
C LEU A 81 16.83 26.16 43.54
N TYR A 82 18.15 26.26 43.37
CA TYR A 82 18.78 27.09 42.34
C TYR A 82 18.44 26.60 40.92
N MET A 83 18.58 25.29 40.68
CA MET A 83 18.19 24.66 39.41
C MET A 83 16.67 24.73 39.16
N GLY A 84 15.85 24.79 40.20
CA GLY A 84 14.39 24.96 40.10
C GLY A 84 13.92 26.40 39.89
N THR A 85 14.80 27.40 40.06
CA THR A 85 14.46 28.84 39.93
C THR A 85 15.10 29.52 38.73
N VAL A 86 16.20 28.98 38.18
CA VAL A 86 16.84 29.53 36.97
C VAL A 86 16.41 28.75 35.73
N SER A 87 15.39 29.25 35.03
CA SER A 87 15.03 28.77 33.69
C SER A 87 16.09 29.19 32.66
N PHE A 88 17.02 28.30 32.32
CA PHE A 88 17.99 28.49 31.23
C PHE A 88 17.36 28.33 29.84
N ASP A 89 16.32 29.11 29.55
CA ASP A 89 15.57 29.07 28.28
C ASP A 89 16.18 29.99 27.19
N VAL A 90 17.52 30.14 27.22
CA VAL A 90 18.31 30.82 26.17
C VAL A 90 19.52 29.95 25.79
N GLY A 91 19.25 28.70 25.43
CA GLY A 91 20.20 27.95 24.59
C GLY A 91 20.27 28.56 23.18
N PRO A 92 21.39 28.39 22.44
CA PRO A 92 21.46 28.85 21.05
C PRO A 92 20.35 28.18 20.23
N ILE A 93 19.62 28.97 19.44
CA ILE A 93 18.56 28.45 18.56
C ILE A 93 19.21 27.61 17.45
N ILE A 94 19.44 26.33 17.75
CA ILE A 94 19.78 25.32 16.75
C ILE A 94 18.55 25.18 15.86
N ARG A 95 18.53 25.94 14.76
CA ARG A 95 17.57 25.77 13.66
C ARG A 95 17.79 24.40 13.03
N HIS A 96 17.25 23.36 13.66
CA HIS A 96 17.22 22.01 13.11
C HIS A 96 16.54 22.06 11.74
N ARG A 97 17.34 22.02 10.68
CA ARG A 97 16.83 21.87 9.31
C ARG A 97 16.02 20.58 9.27
N SER A 98 14.74 20.68 8.94
CA SER A 98 13.88 19.52 8.74
C SER A 98 14.54 18.59 7.70
N PRO A 99 14.65 17.27 7.94
CA PRO A 99 15.43 16.43 7.04
C PRO A 99 14.74 16.34 5.66
N PRO A 100 15.49 16.22 4.54
CA PRO A 100 14.91 16.31 3.20
C PRO A 100 13.73 15.34 2.98
N GLY A 101 12.68 15.83 2.32
CA GLY A 101 11.44 15.10 2.07
C GLY A 101 10.47 15.03 3.25
N SER A 102 10.75 15.72 4.36
CA SER A 102 9.85 15.74 5.53
C SER A 102 8.77 16.80 5.46
N VAL A 103 8.97 17.88 4.68
CA VAL A 103 8.05 19.01 4.60
C VAL A 103 7.29 19.00 3.27
N TYR A 104 6.06 19.50 3.28
CA TYR A 104 5.29 19.79 2.08
C TYR A 104 5.69 21.19 1.59
N LYS A 105 6.50 21.27 0.52
CA LYS A 105 6.89 22.54 -0.14
C LYS A 105 6.48 22.59 -1.62
N SER A 106 5.53 21.75 -2.00
CA SER A 106 5.06 21.61 -3.38
C SER A 106 4.49 22.92 -3.97
N PRO A 107 3.79 23.80 -3.21
CA PRO A 107 3.40 25.12 -3.70
C PRO A 107 4.57 26.06 -4.03
N GLN A 108 5.62 26.07 -3.21
CA GLN A 108 6.82 26.89 -3.44
C GLN A 108 7.61 26.36 -4.65
N LEU A 109 7.72 25.04 -4.77
CA LEU A 109 8.32 24.41 -5.95
C LEU A 109 7.51 24.71 -7.23
N TYR A 110 6.18 24.65 -7.15
CA TYR A 110 5.30 24.99 -8.28
C TYR A 110 5.54 26.43 -8.74
N ALA A 111 5.46 27.40 -7.83
CA ALA A 111 5.72 28.80 -8.14
C ALA A 111 7.11 29.03 -8.76
N LYS A 112 8.14 28.29 -8.31
CA LYS A 112 9.49 28.39 -8.86
C LYS A 112 9.63 27.76 -10.26
N LEU A 113 8.97 26.63 -10.51
CA LEU A 113 9.09 25.89 -11.77
C LEU A 113 8.12 26.34 -12.87
N ARG A 114 7.01 27.00 -12.53
CA ARG A 114 5.87 27.28 -13.42
C ARG A 114 6.29 27.94 -14.75
N HIS A 115 7.12 28.98 -14.70
CA HIS A 115 7.60 29.69 -15.88
C HIS A 115 8.38 28.77 -16.83
N ASP A 116 9.46 28.14 -16.33
CA ASP A 116 10.31 27.23 -17.12
C ASP A 116 9.53 26.01 -17.63
N MET A 117 8.57 25.53 -16.84
CA MET A 117 7.68 24.42 -17.17
C MET A 117 6.71 24.74 -18.31
N ASP A 118 6.22 25.99 -18.39
CA ASP A 118 5.31 26.43 -19.44
C ASP A 118 6.03 26.88 -20.71
N ALA A 119 7.26 27.39 -20.59
CA ALA A 119 8.15 27.67 -21.72
C ALA A 119 8.73 26.39 -22.39
N ASP A 120 8.60 25.22 -21.76
CA ASP A 120 9.19 23.97 -22.25
C ASP A 120 8.45 23.37 -23.45
N ASN A 121 8.93 23.73 -24.65
CA ASN A 121 8.47 23.22 -25.93
C ASN A 121 9.09 21.88 -26.36
N SER A 122 9.94 21.23 -25.55
CA SER A 122 10.57 19.93 -25.89
C SER A 122 9.59 18.74 -25.75
N THR A 123 8.32 18.99 -26.02
CA THR A 123 7.17 18.12 -25.82
C THR A 123 6.83 17.28 -27.04
N ALA A 124 7.06 17.75 -28.27
CA ALA A 124 6.71 17.01 -29.49
C ALA A 124 7.28 15.57 -29.52
N ASP A 125 8.59 15.43 -29.29
CA ASP A 125 9.26 14.12 -29.33
C ASP A 125 9.05 13.30 -28.04
N ALA A 126 8.84 13.99 -26.90
CA ALA A 126 8.47 13.37 -25.64
C ALA A 126 7.06 12.74 -25.69
N ILE A 127 6.11 13.37 -26.40
CA ILE A 127 4.74 12.88 -26.61
C ILE A 127 4.76 11.71 -27.61
N SER A 128 5.57 11.79 -28.66
CA SER A 128 5.79 10.67 -29.59
C SER A 128 6.25 9.40 -28.84
N THR A 129 7.14 9.54 -27.86
CA THR A 129 7.64 8.42 -27.03
C THR A 129 6.70 8.03 -25.86
N ILE A 130 5.81 8.91 -25.40
CA ILE A 130 4.76 8.55 -24.43
C ILE A 130 3.85 7.48 -25.03
N TRP A 131 3.34 7.69 -26.25
CA TRP A 131 2.37 6.80 -26.87
C TRP A 131 2.97 5.51 -27.48
N LYS A 132 4.23 5.54 -27.95
CA LYS A 132 4.89 4.37 -28.56
C LYS A 132 5.06 3.22 -27.56
N HIS A 133 4.54 2.04 -27.88
CA HIS A 133 4.86 0.82 -27.14
C HIS A 133 6.34 0.49 -27.32
N SER A 134 7.07 0.34 -26.21
CA SER A 134 8.54 0.33 -26.17
C SER A 134 9.14 -1.07 -26.34
N TYR A 135 8.32 -2.12 -26.34
CA TYR A 135 8.76 -3.50 -26.16
C TYR A 135 8.69 -4.36 -27.40
N LYS A 136 9.75 -5.15 -27.57
CA LYS A 136 9.98 -6.06 -28.70
C LYS A 136 10.17 -7.51 -28.23
N GLY A 137 9.90 -7.83 -26.96
CA GLY A 137 10.23 -9.11 -26.33
C GLY A 137 9.26 -10.27 -26.60
N GLY A 138 8.39 -10.13 -27.61
CA GLY A 138 7.35 -11.10 -27.98
C GLY A 138 6.04 -10.86 -27.23
N GLU A 139 4.93 -10.87 -27.96
CA GLU A 139 3.60 -10.66 -27.39
C GLU A 139 3.11 -11.89 -26.63
N TRP A 140 2.48 -11.64 -25.49
CA TRP A 140 1.66 -12.62 -24.81
C TRP A 140 0.25 -12.60 -25.40
N LYS A 141 -0.47 -13.72 -25.33
CA LYS A 141 -1.90 -13.81 -25.59
C LYS A 141 -2.61 -14.33 -24.34
N PRO A 142 -3.84 -13.87 -24.04
CA PRO A 142 -4.76 -14.57 -23.16
C PRO A 142 -4.70 -16.09 -23.38
N TYR A 143 -4.53 -16.84 -22.30
CA TYR A 143 -4.51 -18.30 -22.34
C TYR A 143 -5.16 -18.83 -21.07
N VAL A 144 -6.48 -19.01 -21.16
CA VAL A 144 -7.29 -19.69 -20.17
C VAL A 144 -8.02 -20.79 -20.91
N ASN A 145 -7.44 -22.00 -20.93
CA ASN A 145 -8.16 -23.16 -21.43
C ASN A 145 -9.47 -23.27 -20.66
N LYS A 146 -10.60 -23.48 -21.34
CA LYS A 146 -11.86 -23.89 -20.70
C LYS A 146 -11.88 -25.41 -20.61
N SER A 147 -12.48 -25.98 -19.57
CA SER A 147 -12.62 -27.43 -19.48
C SER A 147 -13.67 -27.91 -20.48
N THR A 148 -13.48 -29.12 -21.01
CA THR A 148 -14.39 -29.77 -21.97
C THR A 148 -14.78 -31.14 -21.42
N GLY A 149 -15.83 -31.17 -20.61
CA GLY A 149 -16.34 -32.37 -19.96
C GLY A 149 -17.43 -32.04 -18.95
N ALA A 150 -18.28 -33.02 -18.64
CA ALA A 150 -19.26 -32.89 -17.57
C ALA A 150 -18.54 -32.87 -16.21
N LEU A 151 -19.00 -32.01 -15.30
CA LEU A 151 -18.48 -31.98 -13.93
C LEU A 151 -18.96 -33.22 -13.15
N PRO A 152 -18.09 -33.91 -12.39
CA PRO A 152 -18.48 -35.04 -11.54
C PRO A 152 -19.44 -34.59 -10.42
N GLU A 153 -20.05 -35.50 -9.67
CA GLU A 153 -20.99 -35.16 -8.57
C GLU A 153 -20.37 -34.17 -7.55
N SER A 154 -21.19 -33.33 -6.91
CA SER A 154 -20.71 -32.27 -6.03
C SER A 154 -20.40 -32.77 -4.62
N ASN A 155 -19.25 -32.37 -4.08
CA ASN A 155 -18.90 -32.67 -2.69
C ASN A 155 -19.79 -31.91 -1.68
N GLY A 156 -20.39 -30.79 -2.09
CA GLY A 156 -21.32 -29.98 -1.30
C GLY A 156 -21.45 -28.55 -1.82
N TYR A 157 -22.12 -27.69 -1.06
CA TYR A 157 -22.37 -26.28 -1.37
C TYR A 157 -21.49 -25.37 -0.50
N ILE A 158 -20.80 -24.42 -1.13
CA ILE A 158 -19.98 -23.42 -0.46
C ILE A 158 -20.63 -22.04 -0.62
N TYR A 159 -21.03 -21.45 0.51
CA TYR A 159 -21.52 -20.08 0.60
C TYR A 159 -20.39 -19.14 1.03
N VAL A 160 -20.14 -18.09 0.25
CA VAL A 160 -19.07 -17.11 0.49
C VAL A 160 -19.62 -15.70 0.66
N GLU A 161 -19.16 -15.02 1.71
CA GLU A 161 -19.38 -13.58 1.88
C GLU A 161 -18.18 -12.78 1.36
N ALA A 162 -18.37 -12.13 0.21
CA ALA A 162 -17.42 -11.19 -0.34
C ALA A 162 -17.53 -9.85 0.40
N ASN A 163 -16.41 -9.45 1.02
CA ASN A 163 -16.35 -8.33 1.97
C ASN A 163 -15.47 -7.19 1.44
N GLY A 164 -15.87 -5.95 1.72
CA GLY A 164 -15.16 -4.73 1.29
C GLY A 164 -15.75 -4.12 0.02
N GLY A 165 -15.04 -3.17 -0.59
CA GLY A 165 -15.50 -2.50 -1.83
C GLY A 165 -15.20 -3.32 -3.09
N LEU A 166 -15.70 -2.89 -4.24
CA LEU A 166 -15.61 -3.54 -5.57
C LEU A 166 -14.39 -4.48 -5.79
N ASN A 167 -13.17 -3.96 -5.70
CA ASN A 167 -11.95 -4.73 -5.99
C ASN A 167 -11.54 -5.72 -4.87
N GLN A 168 -12.07 -5.57 -3.65
CA GLN A 168 -11.95 -6.58 -2.58
C GLN A 168 -12.97 -7.70 -2.77
N GLN A 169 -14.19 -7.36 -3.21
CA GLN A 169 -15.21 -8.32 -3.61
C GLN A 169 -14.69 -9.17 -4.79
N ARG A 170 -14.12 -8.54 -5.83
CA ARG A 170 -13.48 -9.21 -6.97
C ARG A 170 -12.43 -10.25 -6.55
N THR A 171 -11.49 -9.89 -5.66
CA THR A 171 -10.54 -10.86 -5.04
C THR A 171 -11.25 -12.05 -4.40
N SER A 172 -12.34 -11.78 -3.67
CA SER A 172 -13.07 -12.77 -2.89
C SER A 172 -13.81 -13.74 -3.82
N ILE A 173 -14.49 -13.24 -4.86
CA ILE A 173 -15.18 -14.04 -5.88
C ILE A 173 -14.18 -14.94 -6.63
N CYS A 174 -13.09 -14.37 -7.16
CA CYS A 174 -12.09 -15.14 -7.91
C CYS A 174 -11.43 -16.25 -7.06
N ASN A 175 -11.21 -16.00 -5.77
CA ASN A 175 -10.75 -17.02 -4.84
C ASN A 175 -11.85 -18.06 -4.51
N ALA A 176 -13.13 -17.68 -4.49
CA ALA A 176 -14.24 -18.57 -4.19
C ALA A 176 -14.44 -19.58 -5.32
N VAL A 177 -14.43 -19.12 -6.58
CA VAL A 177 -14.43 -19.98 -7.78
C VAL A 177 -13.24 -20.96 -7.73
N ALA A 178 -12.04 -20.46 -7.43
CA ALA A 178 -10.84 -21.30 -7.37
C ALA A 178 -10.87 -22.34 -6.24
N VAL A 179 -11.47 -22.03 -5.09
CA VAL A 179 -11.69 -23.00 -4.00
C VAL A 179 -12.76 -24.00 -4.36
N ALA A 180 -13.91 -23.56 -4.88
CA ALA A 180 -15.01 -24.44 -5.24
C ALA A 180 -14.62 -25.45 -6.32
N GLY A 181 -13.95 -25.01 -7.38
CA GLY A 181 -13.42 -25.92 -8.40
C GLY A 181 -12.33 -26.86 -7.87
N TYR A 182 -11.41 -26.38 -7.03
CA TYR A 182 -10.39 -27.25 -6.42
C TYR A 182 -10.98 -28.31 -5.46
N LEU A 183 -12.09 -27.99 -4.79
CA LEU A 183 -12.80 -28.92 -3.90
C LEU A 183 -13.91 -29.72 -4.60
N ASN A 184 -14.11 -29.56 -5.92
CA ASN A 184 -15.25 -30.10 -6.66
C ASN A 184 -16.60 -29.85 -5.94
N ALA A 185 -16.81 -28.60 -5.55
CA ALA A 185 -17.98 -28.14 -4.82
C ALA A 185 -18.82 -27.20 -5.68
N THR A 186 -20.11 -27.11 -5.36
CA THR A 186 -21.03 -26.12 -5.92
C THR A 186 -20.81 -24.79 -5.21
N LEU A 187 -20.52 -23.73 -5.96
CA LEU A 187 -20.43 -22.37 -5.44
C LEU A 187 -21.83 -21.73 -5.45
N VAL A 188 -22.30 -21.26 -4.30
CA VAL A 188 -23.44 -20.34 -4.25
C VAL A 188 -22.93 -18.95 -4.66
N ILE A 189 -23.69 -18.21 -5.47
CA ILE A 189 -23.31 -16.86 -5.94
C ILE A 189 -22.84 -16.00 -4.75
N PRO A 190 -21.61 -15.45 -4.77
CA PRO A 190 -21.02 -14.82 -3.59
C PRO A 190 -21.83 -13.60 -3.10
N ASN A 191 -22.35 -13.68 -1.87
CA ASN A 191 -23.13 -12.61 -1.29
C ASN A 191 -22.25 -11.41 -0.91
N PHE A 192 -22.73 -10.21 -1.20
CA PHE A 192 -22.06 -8.96 -0.86
C PHE A 192 -22.60 -8.46 0.49
N HIS A 193 -21.75 -8.56 1.52
CA HIS A 193 -22.14 -8.10 2.85
C HIS A 193 -22.06 -6.57 2.94
N PHE A 194 -23.16 -5.93 3.38
CA PHE A 194 -23.21 -4.48 3.54
C PHE A 194 -22.13 -4.02 4.54
N HIS A 195 -21.27 -3.09 4.12
CA HIS A 195 -20.17 -2.62 4.94
C HIS A 195 -20.29 -1.12 5.19
N SER A 196 -20.32 -0.74 6.47
CA SER A 196 -20.46 0.63 7.00
C SER A 196 -19.50 1.70 6.44
N ILE A 197 -18.38 1.30 5.83
CA ILE A 197 -17.41 2.20 5.19
C ILE A 197 -17.83 2.52 3.75
N TRP A 198 -18.23 1.51 2.98
CA TRP A 198 -18.59 1.64 1.57
C TRP A 198 -20.06 2.04 1.36
N ARG A 199 -20.92 1.72 2.34
CA ARG A 199 -22.36 2.03 2.41
C ARG A 199 -23.16 1.64 1.17
N ASP A 200 -22.65 0.67 0.43
CA ASP A 200 -23.23 0.18 -0.82
C ASP A 200 -24.02 -1.12 -0.54
N PRO A 201 -25.35 -1.15 -0.78
CA PRO A 201 -26.19 -2.33 -0.57
C PRO A 201 -26.27 -3.26 -1.80
N SER A 202 -25.58 -2.92 -2.90
CA SER A 202 -25.65 -3.67 -4.17
C SER A 202 -25.32 -5.17 -4.00
N LYS A 203 -26.02 -5.99 -4.77
CA LYS A 203 -25.85 -7.46 -4.86
C LYS A 203 -24.90 -7.84 -5.99
N PHE A 204 -24.81 -9.14 -6.28
CA PHE A 204 -23.95 -9.66 -7.34
C PHE A 204 -24.39 -9.16 -8.72
N GLY A 205 -25.60 -9.50 -9.16
CA GLY A 205 -26.21 -9.04 -10.42
C GLY A 205 -26.32 -7.52 -10.61
N ASP A 206 -26.30 -6.74 -9.53
CA ASP A 206 -26.24 -5.27 -9.60
C ASP A 206 -24.93 -4.74 -10.19
N ILE A 207 -23.82 -5.46 -9.99
CA ILE A 207 -22.45 -5.05 -10.33
C ILE A 207 -21.86 -5.88 -11.46
N TYR A 208 -22.18 -7.18 -11.51
CA TYR A 208 -21.63 -8.14 -12.45
C TYR A 208 -22.75 -8.82 -13.24
N ASP A 209 -22.44 -9.25 -14.46
CA ASP A 209 -23.34 -10.04 -15.29
C ASP A 209 -23.41 -11.47 -14.73
N GLU A 210 -24.53 -11.79 -14.09
CA GLU A 210 -24.73 -13.03 -13.32
C GLU A 210 -24.89 -14.25 -14.23
N GLU A 211 -25.71 -14.13 -15.28
CA GLU A 211 -25.92 -15.19 -16.26
C GLU A 211 -24.62 -15.51 -17.00
N PHE A 212 -23.89 -14.48 -17.46
CA PHE A 212 -22.61 -14.65 -18.12
C PHE A 212 -21.54 -15.26 -17.20
N PHE A 213 -21.54 -14.91 -15.91
CA PHE A 213 -20.65 -15.50 -14.92
C PHE A 213 -20.92 -17.01 -14.71
N VAL A 214 -22.18 -17.40 -14.55
CA VAL A 214 -22.58 -18.82 -14.43
C VAL A 214 -22.24 -19.59 -15.71
N ASN A 215 -22.66 -19.10 -16.87
CA ASN A 215 -22.44 -19.75 -18.17
C ASN A 215 -20.96 -19.88 -18.52
N THR A 216 -20.12 -18.89 -18.19
CA THR A 216 -18.67 -18.96 -18.44
C THR A 216 -17.96 -19.99 -17.56
N LEU A 217 -18.51 -20.30 -16.38
CA LEU A 217 -17.91 -21.23 -15.42
C LEU A 217 -18.50 -22.65 -15.50
N ALA A 218 -19.58 -22.89 -16.23
CA ALA A 218 -20.37 -24.12 -16.20
C ALA A 218 -19.58 -25.44 -16.36
N ASN A 219 -18.51 -25.46 -17.17
CA ASN A 219 -17.67 -26.65 -17.39
C ASN A 219 -16.53 -26.81 -16.35
N ASP A 220 -16.37 -25.84 -15.45
CA ASP A 220 -15.21 -25.69 -14.56
C ASP A 220 -15.61 -25.63 -13.07
N VAL A 221 -16.73 -24.98 -12.75
CA VAL A 221 -17.32 -24.90 -11.41
C VAL A 221 -18.84 -24.80 -11.56
N ARG A 222 -19.59 -25.67 -10.86
CA ARG A 222 -21.04 -25.46 -10.71
C ARG A 222 -21.27 -24.20 -9.89
N VAL A 223 -22.05 -23.26 -10.45
CA VAL A 223 -22.50 -22.05 -9.77
C VAL A 223 -24.03 -22.08 -9.72
N VAL A 224 -24.60 -21.74 -8.55
CA VAL A 224 -26.05 -21.67 -8.32
C VAL A 224 -26.42 -20.37 -7.59
N ASP A 225 -27.63 -19.89 -7.80
CA ASP A 225 -28.19 -18.72 -7.11
C ASP A 225 -28.46 -18.99 -5.63
N THR A 226 -29.00 -20.17 -5.33
CA THR A 226 -29.55 -20.56 -4.05
C THR A 226 -29.10 -21.98 -3.67
N ILE A 227 -29.22 -22.31 -2.38
CA ILE A 227 -29.01 -23.67 -1.89
C ILE A 227 -30.37 -24.38 -1.97
N PRO A 228 -30.45 -25.62 -2.49
CA PRO A 228 -31.70 -26.36 -2.56
C PRO A 228 -32.44 -26.44 -1.22
N GLU A 229 -33.76 -26.24 -1.25
CA GLU A 229 -34.61 -26.16 -0.05
C GLU A 229 -34.44 -27.37 0.87
N TYR A 230 -34.44 -28.58 0.32
CA TYR A 230 -34.25 -29.84 1.06
C TYR A 230 -32.91 -29.95 1.83
N LEU A 231 -31.90 -29.15 1.47
CA LEU A 231 -30.65 -29.03 2.24
C LEU A 231 -30.73 -27.93 3.30
N MET A 232 -31.48 -26.87 3.03
CA MET A 232 -31.69 -25.75 3.96
C MET A 232 -32.68 -26.08 5.08
N GLU A 233 -33.59 -27.04 4.89
CA GLU A 233 -34.46 -27.61 5.93
C GLU A 233 -33.68 -28.05 7.18
N ARG A 234 -32.52 -28.71 6.99
CA ARG A 234 -31.60 -29.14 8.08
C ARG A 234 -31.13 -27.98 8.96
N TYR A 235 -31.17 -26.75 8.44
CA TYR A 235 -30.67 -25.53 9.08
C TYR A 235 -31.79 -24.55 9.43
N ASP A 236 -33.05 -25.01 9.49
CA ASP A 236 -34.25 -24.17 9.70
C ASP A 236 -34.35 -22.99 8.71
N PHE A 237 -33.89 -23.20 7.47
CA PHE A 237 -33.73 -22.16 6.44
C PHE A 237 -32.84 -20.97 6.85
N ASN A 238 -32.06 -21.11 7.93
CA ASN A 238 -31.28 -20.04 8.53
C ASN A 238 -29.77 -20.20 8.30
N MET A 239 -29.19 -19.30 7.49
CA MET A 239 -27.75 -19.23 7.19
C MET A 239 -26.85 -18.97 8.43
N THR A 240 -27.43 -18.68 9.59
CA THR A 240 -26.72 -18.59 10.88
C THR A 240 -26.47 -19.97 11.51
N ASN A 241 -27.32 -20.95 11.23
CA ASN A 241 -27.20 -22.33 11.71
C ASN A 241 -26.18 -23.14 10.88
N VAL A 242 -25.92 -22.72 9.63
CA VAL A 242 -24.89 -23.31 8.76
C VAL A 242 -23.48 -23.09 9.34
N TYR A 243 -22.67 -24.16 9.37
CA TYR A 243 -21.31 -24.12 9.92
C TYR A 243 -20.43 -23.08 9.23
N ASN A 244 -19.91 -22.10 9.99
CA ASN A 244 -19.10 -20.99 9.46
C ASN A 244 -17.59 -21.15 9.70
N PHE A 245 -16.84 -21.34 8.61
CA PHE A 245 -15.38 -21.38 8.61
C PHE A 245 -14.73 -19.99 8.72
N ARG A 246 -14.02 -19.77 9.84
CA ARG A 246 -13.14 -18.60 10.05
C ARG A 246 -11.71 -18.86 9.57
N VAL A 247 -11.53 -18.96 8.25
CA VAL A 247 -10.23 -19.24 7.61
C VAL A 247 -9.20 -18.17 7.98
N LYS A 248 -7.92 -18.56 8.16
CA LYS A 248 -6.81 -17.63 8.40
C LYS A 248 -6.56 -16.77 7.14
N ALA A 249 -6.03 -15.57 7.31
CA ALA A 249 -5.62 -14.76 6.15
C ALA A 249 -4.44 -15.45 5.44
N TRP A 250 -4.50 -15.51 4.11
CA TRP A 250 -3.51 -16.16 3.24
C TRP A 250 -3.28 -17.66 3.52
N SER A 251 -4.32 -18.41 3.89
CA SER A 251 -4.22 -19.87 4.00
C SER A 251 -3.80 -20.51 2.67
N PRO A 252 -2.92 -21.53 2.69
CA PRO A 252 -2.57 -22.30 1.49
C PRO A 252 -3.78 -23.08 0.99
N ILE A 253 -3.83 -23.40 -0.31
CA ILE A 253 -4.94 -24.20 -0.87
C ILE A 253 -5.09 -25.56 -0.15
N GLN A 254 -3.98 -26.15 0.31
CA GLN A 254 -3.99 -27.43 1.01
C GLN A 254 -4.85 -27.41 2.29
N TYR A 255 -4.93 -26.27 2.99
CA TYR A 255 -5.82 -26.11 4.15
C TYR A 255 -7.31 -26.31 3.78
N TYR A 256 -7.71 -25.96 2.56
CA TYR A 256 -9.07 -26.18 2.08
C TYR A 256 -9.35 -27.67 1.88
N ARG A 257 -8.37 -28.44 1.38
CA ARG A 257 -8.47 -29.90 1.27
C ARG A 257 -8.46 -30.60 2.64
N ASP A 258 -7.58 -30.18 3.55
CA ASP A 258 -7.34 -30.92 4.79
C ASP A 258 -8.33 -30.56 5.91
N SER A 259 -8.88 -29.33 5.90
CA SER A 259 -9.74 -28.83 6.98
C SER A 259 -11.15 -28.46 6.55
N ILE A 260 -11.39 -28.10 5.28
CA ILE A 260 -12.71 -27.67 4.82
C ILE A 260 -13.47 -28.81 4.12
N LEU A 261 -12.80 -29.55 3.23
CA LEU A 261 -13.42 -30.65 2.50
C LEU A 261 -14.05 -31.74 3.39
N PRO A 262 -13.44 -32.20 4.51
CA PRO A 262 -14.06 -33.21 5.36
C PRO A 262 -15.38 -32.72 5.97
N LYS A 263 -15.43 -31.47 6.42
CA LYS A 263 -16.64 -30.86 6.98
C LYS A 263 -17.69 -30.56 5.91
N LEU A 264 -17.26 -30.26 4.68
CA LEU A 264 -18.16 -30.12 3.53
C LEU A 264 -18.88 -31.43 3.21
N HIS A 265 -18.20 -32.58 3.29
CA HIS A 265 -18.84 -33.88 3.10
C HIS A 265 -19.87 -34.20 4.20
N GLU A 266 -19.57 -33.85 5.45
CA GLU A 266 -20.44 -34.05 6.62
C GLU A 266 -21.70 -33.15 6.59
N GLU A 267 -21.49 -31.83 6.47
CA GLU A 267 -22.57 -30.84 6.52
C GLU A 267 -23.35 -30.76 5.20
N LYS A 268 -22.71 -31.06 4.06
CA LYS A 268 -23.17 -30.75 2.68
C LYS A 268 -23.32 -29.27 2.36
N VAL A 269 -23.50 -28.39 3.34
CA VAL A 269 -23.56 -26.94 3.19
C VAL A 269 -22.59 -26.28 4.17
N ILE A 270 -21.68 -25.44 3.69
CA ILE A 270 -20.78 -24.66 4.56
C ILE A 270 -20.82 -23.18 4.21
N ARG A 271 -20.57 -22.35 5.22
CA ARG A 271 -20.38 -20.91 5.09
C ARG A 271 -18.92 -20.56 5.34
N ILE A 272 -18.37 -19.62 4.57
CA ILE A 272 -17.03 -19.09 4.80
C ILE A 272 -17.10 -17.56 4.89
N SER A 273 -17.16 -17.04 6.13
CA SER A 273 -17.20 -15.59 6.39
C SER A 273 -16.28 -15.16 7.55
N PRO A 274 -15.47 -14.10 7.37
CA PRO A 274 -15.33 -13.25 6.17
C PRO A 274 -14.25 -13.76 5.19
N PHE A 275 -14.54 -13.79 3.89
CA PHE A 275 -13.67 -14.43 2.87
C PHE A 275 -12.58 -13.56 2.23
N ALA A 276 -12.50 -12.27 2.56
CA ALA A 276 -11.48 -11.38 2.02
C ALA A 276 -10.04 -11.86 2.37
N ASN A 277 -9.21 -12.03 1.33
CA ASN A 277 -7.80 -12.47 1.43
C ASN A 277 -7.57 -13.80 2.18
N ARG A 278 -8.47 -14.79 2.05
CA ARG A 278 -8.34 -16.08 2.74
C ARG A 278 -7.51 -17.15 2.00
N LEU A 279 -7.34 -17.04 0.68
CA LEU A 279 -6.50 -17.94 -0.11
C LEU A 279 -5.17 -17.27 -0.52
N SER A 280 -4.04 -17.96 -0.33
CA SER A 280 -2.69 -17.54 -0.70
C SER A 280 -2.51 -17.24 -2.20
N PHE A 281 -1.63 -16.32 -2.57
CA PHE A 281 -1.25 -16.10 -3.99
C PHE A 281 -0.31 -17.18 -4.54
N ASP A 282 0.40 -17.88 -3.66
CA ASP A 282 1.11 -19.11 -4.00
C ASP A 282 0.13 -20.28 -3.97
N ALA A 283 -0.11 -20.89 -5.13
CA ALA A 283 -1.08 -21.97 -5.34
C ALA A 283 -0.77 -22.72 -6.65
N PRO A 284 -1.11 -24.02 -6.77
CA PRO A 284 -0.88 -24.83 -7.97
C PRO A 284 -1.60 -24.30 -9.22
N GLN A 285 -1.07 -24.67 -10.40
CA GLN A 285 -1.56 -24.21 -11.70
C GLN A 285 -3.09 -24.36 -11.92
N PRO A 286 -3.77 -25.46 -11.52
CA PRO A 286 -5.23 -25.56 -11.66
C PRO A 286 -6.00 -24.46 -10.89
N VAL A 287 -5.52 -24.10 -9.70
CA VAL A 287 -6.11 -23.05 -8.85
C VAL A 287 -5.87 -21.67 -9.47
N GLN A 288 -4.67 -21.43 -10.01
CA GLN A 288 -4.36 -20.19 -10.71
C GLN A 288 -5.18 -20.04 -11.99
N ARG A 289 -5.35 -21.13 -12.76
CA ARG A 289 -6.21 -21.17 -13.96
C ARG A 289 -7.64 -20.75 -13.63
N LEU A 290 -8.24 -21.28 -12.57
CA LEU A 290 -9.59 -20.90 -12.13
C LEU A 290 -9.67 -19.42 -11.70
N ARG A 291 -8.62 -18.88 -11.05
CA ARG A 291 -8.54 -17.44 -10.77
C ARG A 291 -8.46 -16.58 -12.04
N CYS A 292 -7.71 -17.03 -13.05
CA CYS A 292 -7.62 -16.36 -14.34
C CYS A 292 -8.98 -16.34 -15.04
N LEU A 293 -9.64 -17.51 -15.12
CA LEU A 293 -10.98 -17.68 -15.70
C LEU A 293 -12.00 -16.78 -15.00
N ALA A 294 -12.08 -16.86 -13.67
CA ALA A 294 -12.99 -16.02 -12.90
C ALA A 294 -12.71 -14.52 -13.09
N ASN A 295 -11.44 -14.11 -13.07
CA ASN A 295 -11.08 -12.69 -13.03
C ASN A 295 -11.12 -11.98 -14.38
N TYR A 296 -10.73 -12.65 -15.46
CA TYR A 296 -10.54 -12.02 -16.78
C TYR A 296 -11.60 -12.43 -17.79
N GLU A 297 -12.23 -13.59 -17.62
CA GLU A 297 -13.28 -14.07 -18.53
C GLU A 297 -14.67 -13.93 -17.87
N ALA A 298 -14.93 -14.60 -16.74
CA ALA A 298 -16.29 -14.72 -16.19
C ALA A 298 -16.81 -13.43 -15.52
N LEU A 299 -15.96 -12.64 -14.84
CA LEU A 299 -16.39 -11.40 -14.17
C LEU A 299 -16.43 -10.21 -15.13
N ARG A 300 -17.53 -10.13 -15.89
CA ARG A 300 -17.98 -8.95 -16.65
C ARG A 300 -18.86 -8.07 -15.76
N PHE A 301 -18.80 -6.74 -15.91
CA PHE A 301 -19.74 -5.84 -15.22
C PHE A 301 -21.16 -6.01 -15.78
N SER A 302 -22.17 -5.72 -14.96
CA SER A 302 -23.57 -5.71 -15.39
C SER A 302 -23.77 -4.72 -16.54
N GLU A 303 -24.68 -5.06 -17.47
CA GLU A 303 -24.82 -4.32 -18.74
C GLU A 303 -25.05 -2.80 -18.58
N PRO A 304 -25.84 -2.29 -17.60
CA PRO A 304 -25.98 -0.84 -17.39
C PRO A 304 -24.65 -0.14 -17.05
N ILE A 305 -23.79 -0.79 -16.23
CA ILE A 305 -22.47 -0.27 -15.85
C ILE A 305 -21.51 -0.31 -17.04
N LEU A 306 -21.55 -1.41 -17.81
CA LEU A 306 -20.71 -1.59 -18.98
C LEU A 306 -21.03 -0.57 -20.07
N THR A 307 -22.29 -0.48 -20.49
CA THR A 307 -22.74 0.43 -21.55
C THR A 307 -22.44 1.90 -21.21
N LEU A 308 -22.61 2.33 -19.95
CA LEU A 308 -22.18 3.67 -19.54
C LEU A 308 -20.65 3.80 -19.57
N GLY A 309 -19.91 2.82 -19.04
CA GLY A 309 -18.44 2.81 -19.07
C GLY A 309 -17.86 2.92 -20.49
N GLU A 310 -18.41 2.17 -21.44
CA GLU A 310 -18.03 2.21 -22.85
C GLU A 310 -18.41 3.54 -23.51
N THR A 311 -19.59 4.09 -23.18
CA THR A 311 -20.01 5.43 -23.62
C THR A 311 -19.03 6.51 -23.14
N LEU A 312 -18.56 6.45 -21.90
CA LEU A 312 -17.57 7.39 -21.38
C LEU A 312 -16.18 7.20 -22.00
N VAL A 313 -15.76 5.96 -22.28
CA VAL A 313 -14.55 5.67 -23.08
C VAL A 313 -14.66 6.30 -24.47
N LYS A 314 -15.80 6.14 -25.15
CA LYS A 314 -16.05 6.75 -26.45
C LYS A 314 -15.93 8.27 -26.38
N ARG A 315 -16.61 8.93 -25.44
CA ARG A 315 -16.54 10.40 -25.24
C ARG A 315 -15.11 10.89 -24.98
N MET A 316 -14.32 10.17 -24.17
CA MET A 316 -12.90 10.49 -23.95
C MET A 316 -12.07 10.36 -25.25
N LYS A 317 -12.34 9.35 -26.08
CA LYS A 317 -11.67 9.16 -27.38
C LYS A 317 -12.07 10.23 -28.40
N ASP A 318 -13.35 10.57 -28.46
CA ASP A 318 -13.88 11.60 -29.37
C ASP A 318 -13.30 12.99 -29.01
N GLN A 319 -13.26 13.34 -27.71
CA GLN A 319 -12.61 14.57 -27.25
C GLN A 319 -11.10 14.61 -27.55
N SER A 320 -10.41 13.47 -27.47
CA SER A 320 -8.97 13.33 -27.73
C SER A 320 -8.63 12.91 -29.17
N ALA A 321 -9.56 13.07 -30.12
CA ALA A 321 -9.36 12.69 -31.52
C ALA A 321 -8.13 13.36 -32.17
N ASN A 322 -7.83 14.61 -31.78
CA ASN A 322 -6.62 15.34 -32.17
C ASN A 322 -5.29 14.70 -31.70
N HIS A 323 -5.33 13.77 -30.74
CA HIS A 323 -4.19 12.94 -30.30
C HIS A 323 -4.34 11.46 -30.76
N GLY A 324 -5.26 11.19 -31.69
CA GLY A 324 -5.58 9.84 -32.16
C GLY A 324 -6.46 9.04 -31.19
N GLY A 325 -7.33 9.73 -30.45
CA GLY A 325 -8.20 9.14 -29.42
C GLY A 325 -7.48 8.77 -28.13
N LYS A 326 -6.30 9.37 -27.87
CA LYS A 326 -5.40 8.95 -26.79
C LYS A 326 -5.50 9.83 -25.56
N TYR A 327 -5.66 9.19 -24.40
CA TYR A 327 -5.78 9.87 -23.12
C TYR A 327 -5.02 9.16 -22.00
N VAL A 328 -4.75 9.91 -20.93
CA VAL A 328 -4.15 9.40 -19.69
C VAL A 328 -5.27 9.20 -18.68
N SER A 329 -5.29 8.08 -17.95
CA SER A 329 -6.15 7.94 -16.77
C SER A 329 -5.34 8.07 -15.49
N VAL A 330 -5.84 8.81 -14.52
CA VAL A 330 -5.19 9.08 -13.23
C VAL A 330 -6.11 8.62 -12.11
N HIS A 331 -5.71 7.58 -11.38
CA HIS A 331 -6.38 7.19 -10.13
C HIS A 331 -5.77 7.95 -8.95
N LEU A 332 -6.49 8.96 -8.46
CA LEU A 332 -6.09 9.88 -7.40
C LEU A 332 -6.79 9.56 -6.08
N ARG A 333 -6.04 9.06 -5.09
CA ARG A 333 -6.56 8.81 -3.73
C ARG A 333 -6.19 9.95 -2.76
N PHE A 334 -6.85 11.11 -2.89
CA PHE A 334 -6.68 12.30 -2.03
C PHE A 334 -7.98 12.73 -1.33
N GLU A 335 -8.78 11.76 -0.91
CA GLU A 335 -10.04 11.96 -0.18
C GLU A 335 -9.82 12.06 1.34
N GLU A 336 -10.81 12.59 2.08
CA GLU A 336 -10.71 12.88 3.53
C GLU A 336 -10.17 11.70 4.34
N ASP A 337 -10.68 10.48 4.09
CA ASP A 337 -10.28 9.26 4.81
C ASP A 337 -8.79 8.93 4.61
N MET A 338 -8.26 9.07 3.39
CA MET A 338 -6.88 8.79 3.05
C MET A 338 -5.93 9.87 3.59
N VAL A 339 -6.32 11.14 3.51
CA VAL A 339 -5.58 12.26 4.10
C VAL A 339 -5.50 12.06 5.62
N ALA A 340 -6.64 11.84 6.29
CA ALA A 340 -6.74 11.64 7.73
C ALA A 340 -5.97 10.40 8.21
N PHE A 341 -6.14 9.24 7.54
CA PHE A 341 -5.44 8.00 7.89
C PHE A 341 -3.92 8.12 7.74
N SER A 342 -3.46 8.87 6.74
CA SER A 342 -2.02 9.04 6.48
C SER A 342 -1.30 9.74 7.63
N CYS A 343 -1.98 10.59 8.41
CA CYS A 343 -1.38 11.47 9.41
C CYS A 343 -0.26 12.37 8.84
N CYS A 344 -0.30 12.67 7.55
CA CYS A 344 0.56 13.67 6.92
C CYS A 344 0.05 15.09 7.22
N VAL A 345 0.89 16.08 6.95
CA VAL A 345 0.57 17.51 7.07
C VAL A 345 0.88 18.17 5.74
N PHE A 346 -0.07 18.94 5.23
CA PHE A 346 0.01 19.70 3.98
C PHE A 346 -0.05 21.21 4.30
N ASP A 347 -0.68 22.02 3.46
CA ASP A 347 -0.74 23.48 3.57
C ASP A 347 -2.07 24.04 4.09
N GLY A 348 -2.96 23.21 4.63
CA GLY A 348 -4.23 23.63 5.24
C GLY A 348 -4.14 24.13 6.69
N GLY A 349 -2.95 24.09 7.31
CA GLY A 349 -2.66 24.79 8.57
C GLY A 349 -3.43 24.27 9.79
N LYS A 350 -3.92 25.20 10.64
CA LYS A 350 -4.66 24.84 11.87
C LYS A 350 -5.99 24.13 11.55
N GLN A 351 -6.68 24.54 10.48
CA GLN A 351 -7.96 23.96 10.08
C GLN A 351 -7.78 22.49 9.67
N GLU A 352 -6.86 22.20 8.74
CA GLU A 352 -6.53 20.82 8.35
C GLU A 352 -6.18 19.96 9.56
N LYS A 353 -5.39 20.48 10.51
CA LYS A 353 -5.07 19.74 11.74
C LYS A 353 -6.32 19.37 12.54
N GLN A 354 -7.30 20.28 12.65
CA GLN A 354 -8.56 20.04 13.36
C GLN A 354 -9.46 19.06 12.58
N ASP A 355 -9.68 19.30 11.28
CA ASP A 355 -10.44 18.43 10.38
C ASP A 355 -9.90 16.98 10.47
N MET A 356 -8.59 16.80 10.32
CA MET A 356 -7.96 15.49 10.33
C MET A 356 -7.97 14.85 11.72
N ILE A 357 -8.07 15.60 12.82
CA ILE A 357 -8.36 15.01 14.15
C ILE A 357 -9.81 14.49 14.18
N ALA A 358 -10.78 15.32 13.81
CA ALA A 358 -12.20 14.95 13.81
C ALA A 358 -12.48 13.74 12.90
N ALA A 359 -11.94 13.73 11.68
CA ALA A 359 -12.02 12.61 10.74
C ALA A 359 -11.40 11.33 11.30
N ARG A 360 -10.26 11.42 12.00
CA ARG A 360 -9.61 10.25 12.62
C ARG A 360 -10.44 9.65 13.76
N GLU A 361 -11.07 10.48 14.58
CA GLU A 361 -11.92 9.99 15.67
C GLU A 361 -13.25 9.43 15.15
N ARG A 362 -13.90 10.07 14.17
CA ARG A 362 -15.07 9.51 13.47
C ARG A 362 -14.77 8.14 12.84
N GLY A 363 -13.67 8.04 12.09
CA GLY A 363 -13.35 6.87 11.27
C GLY A 363 -12.74 5.68 12.02
N TRP A 364 -11.94 5.93 13.07
CA TRP A 364 -11.18 4.86 13.74
C TRP A 364 -11.15 4.92 15.27
N LYS A 365 -12.01 5.72 15.92
CA LYS A 365 -12.30 5.71 17.37
C LYS A 365 -11.09 5.44 18.27
N GLY A 366 -10.29 6.46 18.57
CA GLY A 366 -9.15 6.36 19.48
C GLY A 366 -7.90 5.68 18.93
N LYS A 367 -7.94 5.05 17.73
CA LYS A 367 -6.81 4.31 17.13
C LYS A 367 -5.52 5.13 17.03
N PHE A 368 -5.64 6.44 16.78
CA PHE A 368 -4.52 7.35 16.56
C PHE A 368 -4.07 8.08 17.83
N THR A 369 -4.90 8.08 18.88
CA THR A 369 -4.71 8.77 20.16
C THR A 369 -4.38 7.82 21.32
N LYS A 370 -4.23 6.51 21.05
CA LYS A 370 -3.78 5.52 22.04
C LYS A 370 -2.47 5.93 22.76
N PRO A 371 -2.36 5.73 24.09
CA PRO A 371 -1.12 5.96 24.83
C PRO A 371 0.11 5.31 24.18
N GLY A 372 1.25 6.01 24.21
CA GLY A 372 2.51 5.57 23.59
C GLY A 372 2.58 5.71 22.06
N ARG A 373 1.48 6.06 21.36
CA ARG A 373 1.48 6.19 19.90
C ARG A 373 2.01 7.56 19.44
N VAL A 374 3.29 7.62 19.05
CA VAL A 374 3.90 8.84 18.49
C VAL A 374 3.68 8.93 16.98
N ILE A 375 3.00 9.99 16.51
CA ILE A 375 2.82 10.30 15.09
C ILE A 375 3.96 11.23 14.63
N ARG A 376 4.66 10.87 13.56
CA ARG A 376 5.77 11.66 12.98
C ARG A 376 5.51 11.97 11.50
N PRO A 377 4.76 13.04 11.16
CA PRO A 377 4.31 13.31 9.79
C PRO A 377 5.45 13.38 8.76
N GLY A 378 6.56 14.03 9.11
CA GLY A 378 7.72 14.14 8.23
C GLY A 378 8.36 12.78 7.88
N ALA A 379 8.47 11.88 8.85
CA ALA A 379 8.95 10.52 8.59
C ALA A 379 7.96 9.70 7.75
N ILE A 380 6.66 9.93 7.90
CA ILE A 380 5.62 9.29 7.08
C ILE A 380 5.74 9.76 5.61
N ARG A 381 5.97 11.06 5.38
CA ARG A 381 6.19 11.64 4.04
C ARG A 381 7.45 11.09 3.37
N GLN A 382 8.60 11.11 4.06
CA GLN A 382 9.86 10.53 3.58
C GLN A 382 9.74 9.04 3.20
N ASN A 383 8.96 8.28 3.97
CA ASN A 383 8.72 6.87 3.69
C ASN A 383 7.78 6.62 2.48
N GLY A 384 7.26 7.68 1.85
CA GLY A 384 6.35 7.61 0.70
C GLY A 384 4.93 7.20 1.08
N LYS A 385 4.53 7.36 2.35
CA LYS A 385 3.22 6.89 2.84
C LYS A 385 2.09 7.91 2.64
N CYS A 386 2.39 9.20 2.52
CA CYS A 386 1.38 10.21 2.17
C CYS A 386 0.72 9.91 0.82
N PRO A 387 -0.56 10.26 0.63
CA PRO A 387 -1.12 10.45 -0.69
C PRO A 387 -0.46 11.67 -1.37
N LEU A 388 -0.47 11.72 -2.70
CA LEU A 388 -0.03 12.88 -3.46
C LEU A 388 -1.18 13.88 -3.58
N THR A 389 -0.90 15.17 -3.41
CA THR A 389 -1.91 16.22 -3.67
C THR A 389 -2.17 16.37 -5.18
N PRO A 390 -3.30 16.94 -5.63
CA PRO A 390 -3.53 17.18 -7.07
C PRO A 390 -2.42 18.04 -7.69
N LEU A 391 -1.90 19.03 -6.94
CA LEU A 391 -0.73 19.82 -7.33
C LEU A 391 0.53 18.96 -7.56
N GLU A 392 0.84 18.04 -6.64
CA GLU A 392 1.98 17.13 -6.76
C GLU A 392 1.85 16.19 -7.96
N VAL A 393 0.63 15.74 -8.25
CA VAL A 393 0.33 14.95 -9.45
C VAL A 393 0.55 15.76 -10.72
N GLY A 394 0.07 17.00 -10.76
CA GLY A 394 0.27 17.88 -11.91
C GLY A 394 1.77 18.14 -12.18
N LEU A 395 2.52 18.53 -11.14
CA LEU A 395 3.98 18.71 -11.22
C LEU A 395 4.70 17.45 -11.73
N MET A 396 4.33 16.29 -11.19
CA MET A 396 4.88 14.99 -11.63
C MET A 396 4.60 14.76 -13.12
N LEU A 397 3.36 14.91 -13.58
CA LEU A 397 2.98 14.66 -14.98
C LEU A 397 3.66 15.64 -15.94
N ARG A 398 3.69 16.94 -15.60
CA ARG A 398 4.43 17.96 -16.36
C ARG A 398 5.90 17.59 -16.51
N GLY A 399 6.57 17.24 -15.41
CA GLY A 399 7.97 16.80 -15.45
C GLY A 399 8.16 15.46 -16.19
N MET A 400 7.14 14.59 -16.22
CA MET A 400 7.13 13.37 -17.02
C MET A 400 6.87 13.63 -18.52
N GLY A 401 6.71 14.88 -18.95
CA GLY A 401 6.59 15.26 -20.36
C GLY A 401 5.15 15.32 -20.90
N PHE A 402 4.14 15.22 -20.04
CA PHE A 402 2.75 15.55 -20.41
C PHE A 402 2.58 17.07 -20.44
N ASN A 403 1.76 17.58 -21.37
CA ASN A 403 1.62 19.01 -21.66
C ASN A 403 0.17 19.49 -21.46
N LYS A 404 -0.12 20.78 -21.69
CA LYS A 404 -1.48 21.35 -21.49
C LYS A 404 -2.53 20.75 -22.44
N SER A 405 -2.13 20.22 -23.60
CA SER A 405 -3.05 19.56 -24.54
C SER A 405 -3.35 18.10 -24.20
N THR A 406 -2.69 17.51 -23.20
CA THR A 406 -2.91 16.11 -22.79
C THR A 406 -4.29 15.96 -22.16
N TYR A 407 -5.12 15.10 -22.74
CA TYR A 407 -6.42 14.72 -22.18
C TYR A 407 -6.22 13.77 -21.00
N ILE A 408 -6.85 14.09 -19.87
CA ILE A 408 -6.74 13.32 -18.63
C ILE A 408 -8.14 12.92 -18.15
N PHE A 409 -8.38 11.63 -17.95
CA PHE A 409 -9.50 11.16 -17.15
C PHE A 409 -9.06 10.98 -15.70
N LEU A 410 -9.70 11.69 -14.76
CA LEU A 410 -9.40 11.63 -13.33
C LEU A 410 -10.42 10.74 -12.61
N ALA A 411 -9.96 9.58 -12.15
CA ALA A 411 -10.72 8.68 -11.29
C ALA A 411 -10.38 8.95 -9.81
N SER A 412 -11.35 9.42 -9.04
CA SER A 412 -11.24 9.62 -7.60
C SER A 412 -12.62 9.56 -6.93
N GLY A 413 -12.62 9.35 -5.61
CA GLY A 413 -13.75 9.76 -4.78
C GLY A 413 -13.77 11.28 -4.55
N GLN A 414 -14.48 11.72 -3.52
CA GLN A 414 -14.56 13.13 -3.14
C GLN A 414 -13.20 13.65 -2.63
N ILE A 415 -12.52 14.46 -3.45
CA ILE A 415 -11.20 15.03 -3.15
C ILE A 415 -11.29 15.98 -1.96
N TYR A 416 -10.38 15.83 -0.98
CA TYR A 416 -10.31 16.70 0.18
C TYR A 416 -10.00 18.14 -0.24
N ASN A 417 -10.88 19.06 0.17
CA ASN A 417 -10.81 20.49 -0.12
C ASN A 417 -10.63 20.79 -1.63
N ALA A 418 -11.40 20.08 -2.48
CA ALA A 418 -11.27 20.11 -3.95
C ALA A 418 -11.17 21.54 -4.52
N ASN A 419 -12.02 22.46 -4.08
CA ASN A 419 -12.05 23.86 -4.54
C ASN A 419 -10.68 24.55 -4.44
N ARG A 420 -9.88 24.23 -3.42
CA ARG A 420 -8.50 24.74 -3.27
C ARG A 420 -7.48 23.82 -3.93
N THR A 421 -7.61 22.50 -3.74
CA THR A 421 -6.54 21.55 -4.06
C THR A 421 -6.47 21.21 -5.55
N MET A 422 -7.57 21.30 -6.29
CA MET A 422 -7.65 20.98 -7.72
C MET A 422 -7.18 22.09 -8.65
N ALA A 423 -7.26 23.37 -8.25
CA ALA A 423 -6.99 24.50 -9.13
C ALA A 423 -5.62 24.42 -9.86
N PRO A 424 -4.49 24.06 -9.21
CA PRO A 424 -3.21 23.92 -9.91
C PRO A 424 -3.16 22.75 -10.89
N LEU A 425 -3.91 21.66 -10.63
CA LEU A 425 -3.94 20.51 -11.53
C LEU A 425 -4.70 20.86 -12.82
N LEU A 426 -5.83 21.54 -12.70
CA LEU A 426 -6.61 22.07 -13.83
C LEU A 426 -5.81 23.11 -14.63
N GLU A 427 -5.03 23.97 -13.96
CA GLU A 427 -4.16 24.94 -14.63
C GLU A 427 -3.06 24.28 -15.49
N MET A 428 -2.50 23.17 -15.00
CA MET A 428 -1.49 22.38 -15.73
C MET A 428 -2.09 21.50 -16.85
N PHE A 429 -3.36 21.12 -16.72
CA PHE A 429 -4.08 20.20 -17.60
C PHE A 429 -5.56 20.64 -17.77
N PRO A 430 -5.83 21.66 -18.63
CA PRO A 430 -7.18 22.16 -18.86
C PRO A 430 -8.12 21.13 -19.52
N ASN A 431 -7.57 20.13 -20.22
CA ASN A 431 -8.31 19.01 -20.84
C ASN A 431 -8.56 17.85 -19.83
N LEU A 432 -8.57 18.14 -18.52
CA LEU A 432 -8.90 17.16 -17.50
C LEU A 432 -10.42 17.00 -17.39
N GLN A 433 -10.86 15.74 -17.38
CA GLN A 433 -12.24 15.30 -17.27
C GLN A 433 -12.40 14.40 -16.06
N THR A 434 -13.53 14.48 -15.37
CA THR A 434 -14.02 13.46 -14.44
C THR A 434 -15.27 12.80 -15.02
N LYS A 435 -15.72 11.65 -14.48
CA LYS A 435 -16.97 11.02 -14.93
C LYS A 435 -18.17 11.98 -14.87
N GLU A 436 -18.20 12.86 -13.87
CA GLU A 436 -19.23 13.90 -13.68
C GLU A 436 -19.17 15.04 -14.71
N MET A 437 -18.08 15.16 -15.47
CA MET A 437 -17.93 16.15 -16.56
C MET A 437 -18.29 15.59 -17.94
N ILE A 438 -18.15 14.28 -18.14
CA ILE A 438 -18.38 13.60 -19.44
C ILE A 438 -19.66 12.76 -19.49
N ALA A 439 -20.35 12.59 -18.36
CA ALA A 439 -21.67 11.98 -18.27
C ALA A 439 -22.72 13.04 -17.91
N SER A 440 -23.94 12.88 -18.41
CA SER A 440 -25.06 13.72 -17.97
C SER A 440 -25.46 13.38 -16.52
N GLU A 441 -26.17 14.30 -15.87
CA GLU A 441 -26.72 14.06 -14.55
C GLU A 441 -27.68 12.86 -14.53
N GLU A 442 -28.48 12.70 -15.59
CA GLU A 442 -29.43 11.59 -15.78
C GLU A 442 -28.72 10.25 -15.94
N GLU A 443 -27.66 10.18 -16.75
CA GLU A 443 -26.85 8.96 -16.93
C GLU A 443 -26.18 8.50 -15.62
N LEU A 444 -25.74 9.43 -14.78
CA LEU A 444 -25.11 9.11 -13.49
C LEU A 444 -26.10 8.88 -12.34
N ALA A 445 -27.31 9.42 -12.41
CA ALA A 445 -28.28 9.38 -11.31
C ALA A 445 -28.50 7.96 -10.72
N PRO A 446 -28.62 6.87 -11.51
CA PRO A 446 -28.77 5.52 -10.99
C PRO A 446 -27.57 5.02 -10.16
N TYR A 447 -26.39 5.63 -10.32
CA TYR A 447 -25.13 5.14 -9.75
C TYR A 447 -24.62 5.98 -8.58
N LYS A 448 -24.99 7.27 -8.47
CA LYS A 448 -24.43 8.25 -7.51
C LYS A 448 -24.34 7.75 -6.06
N ASN A 449 -25.30 6.93 -5.60
CA ASN A 449 -25.36 6.42 -4.23
C ASN A 449 -24.64 5.07 -4.01
N PHE A 450 -24.08 4.47 -5.06
CA PHE A 450 -23.48 3.13 -5.04
C PHE A 450 -21.98 3.20 -5.34
N SER A 451 -21.17 3.27 -4.28
CA SER A 451 -19.73 3.50 -4.38
C SER A 451 -18.98 2.46 -5.21
N SER A 452 -19.45 1.22 -5.26
CA SER A 452 -18.87 0.14 -6.07
C SER A 452 -19.28 0.24 -7.54
N ARG A 453 -20.52 0.67 -7.86
CA ARG A 453 -20.95 0.89 -9.26
C ARG A 453 -20.23 2.10 -9.87
N MET A 454 -20.12 3.21 -9.12
CA MET A 454 -19.33 4.38 -9.56
C MET A 454 -17.85 4.03 -9.79
N ALA A 455 -17.25 3.21 -8.91
CA ALA A 455 -15.89 2.72 -9.08
C ALA A 455 -15.73 1.75 -10.25
N ALA A 456 -16.79 1.06 -10.69
CA ALA A 456 -16.78 0.18 -11.86
C ALA A 456 -16.77 0.99 -13.17
N ILE A 457 -17.52 2.10 -13.24
CA ILE A 457 -17.47 3.05 -14.36
C ILE A 457 -16.06 3.65 -14.48
N ASP A 458 -15.50 4.15 -13.37
CA ASP A 458 -14.11 4.66 -13.32
C ASP A 458 -13.10 3.57 -13.76
N TYR A 459 -13.33 2.32 -13.39
CA TYR A 459 -12.47 1.19 -13.76
C TYR A 459 -12.45 0.97 -15.29
N THR A 460 -13.62 0.96 -15.95
CA THR A 460 -13.71 0.80 -17.42
C THR A 460 -13.00 1.94 -18.16
N VAL A 461 -13.24 3.20 -17.77
CA VAL A 461 -12.56 4.33 -18.42
C VAL A 461 -11.04 4.32 -18.18
N CYS A 462 -10.58 3.86 -17.00
CA CYS A 462 -9.14 3.67 -16.75
C CYS A 462 -8.55 2.42 -17.43
N LEU A 463 -9.35 1.43 -17.80
CA LEU A 463 -8.91 0.20 -18.47
C LEU A 463 -8.49 0.49 -19.91
N HIS A 464 -9.24 1.37 -20.60
CA HIS A 464 -9.07 1.65 -22.03
C HIS A 464 -8.16 2.85 -22.37
N SER A 465 -7.58 3.54 -21.38
CA SER A 465 -6.62 4.63 -21.62
C SER A 465 -5.26 4.10 -22.11
N GLU A 466 -4.47 4.89 -22.80
CA GLU A 466 -3.15 4.50 -23.28
C GLU A 466 -2.11 4.46 -22.16
N VAL A 467 -2.24 5.36 -21.18
CA VAL A 467 -1.40 5.40 -19.98
C VAL A 467 -2.29 5.42 -18.74
N PHE A 468 -2.01 4.54 -17.78
CA PHE A 468 -2.61 4.58 -16.45
C PHE A 468 -1.61 5.13 -15.42
N VAL A 469 -2.06 6.02 -14.54
CA VAL A 469 -1.26 6.65 -13.48
C VAL A 469 -1.92 6.35 -12.15
N THR A 470 -1.14 5.85 -11.18
CA THR A 470 -1.66 5.54 -9.84
C THR A 470 -0.88 6.28 -8.76
N THR A 471 -1.57 7.12 -7.98
CA THR A 471 -0.94 7.97 -6.95
C THR A 471 -0.83 7.29 -5.58
N GLN A 472 -1.57 6.20 -5.37
CA GLN A 472 -1.53 5.37 -4.18
C GLN A 472 -1.72 3.89 -4.52
N GLY A 473 -1.12 3.03 -3.71
CA GLY A 473 -1.43 1.60 -3.75
C GLY A 473 -2.86 1.32 -3.24
N GLY A 474 -3.40 0.17 -3.60
CA GLY A 474 -4.75 -0.25 -3.22
C GLY A 474 -5.27 -1.31 -4.18
N ASN A 475 -6.49 -1.80 -3.94
CA ASN A 475 -7.06 -2.89 -4.75
C ASN A 475 -7.46 -2.42 -6.17
N PHE A 476 -7.89 -1.17 -6.36
CA PHE A 476 -8.21 -0.64 -7.69
C PHE A 476 -7.02 -0.70 -8.67
N PRO A 477 -5.87 -0.04 -8.40
CA PRO A 477 -4.73 -0.10 -9.33
C PRO A 477 -4.14 -1.51 -9.44
N HIS A 478 -4.22 -2.34 -8.39
CA HIS A 478 -3.80 -3.74 -8.40
C HIS A 478 -4.52 -4.51 -9.51
N PHE A 479 -5.86 -4.56 -9.50
CA PHE A 479 -6.64 -5.28 -10.51
C PHE A 479 -6.55 -4.63 -11.89
N LEU A 480 -6.58 -3.30 -11.95
CA LEU A 480 -6.55 -2.59 -13.23
C LEU A 480 -5.22 -2.83 -13.97
N MET A 481 -4.09 -2.83 -13.26
CA MET A 481 -2.78 -3.09 -13.86
C MET A 481 -2.69 -4.48 -14.51
N GLY A 482 -3.17 -5.53 -13.83
CA GLY A 482 -3.16 -6.88 -14.39
C GLY A 482 -4.15 -7.03 -15.54
N HIS A 483 -5.33 -6.42 -15.46
CA HIS A 483 -6.32 -6.46 -16.54
C HIS A 483 -5.85 -5.73 -17.79
N ARG A 484 -5.25 -4.55 -17.65
CA ARG A 484 -4.58 -3.86 -18.75
C ARG A 484 -3.49 -4.73 -19.39
N ARG A 485 -2.64 -5.39 -18.59
CA ARG A 485 -1.63 -6.34 -19.12
C ARG A 485 -2.25 -7.53 -19.84
N TYR A 486 -3.38 -8.04 -19.36
CA TYR A 486 -4.09 -9.16 -19.96
C TYR A 486 -4.60 -8.82 -21.37
N LEU A 487 -5.26 -7.66 -21.51
CA LEU A 487 -5.79 -7.18 -22.80
C LEU A 487 -4.68 -6.75 -23.77
N TYR A 488 -3.66 -6.04 -23.29
CA TYR A 488 -2.62 -5.43 -24.13
C TYR A 488 -1.34 -6.28 -24.23
N GLY A 489 -1.51 -7.59 -24.44
CA GLY A 489 -0.43 -8.48 -24.88
C GLY A 489 0.70 -8.75 -23.88
N GLY A 490 0.41 -8.65 -22.56
CA GLY A 490 1.35 -8.86 -21.47
C GLY A 490 1.98 -7.56 -20.92
N HIS A 491 1.66 -6.40 -21.48
CA HIS A 491 2.15 -5.09 -21.03
C HIS A 491 1.04 -4.07 -21.01
N SER A 492 1.17 -3.05 -20.17
CA SER A 492 0.49 -1.78 -20.43
C SER A 492 1.22 -0.65 -19.74
N LYS A 493 1.33 0.50 -20.41
CA LYS A 493 1.99 1.69 -19.88
C LYS A 493 1.32 2.12 -18.57
N THR A 494 2.05 1.94 -17.48
CA THR A 494 1.61 2.28 -16.13
C THR A 494 2.66 3.14 -15.46
N ILE A 495 2.24 4.25 -14.86
CA ILE A 495 3.09 5.12 -14.06
C ILE A 495 2.75 4.90 -12.59
N ARG A 496 3.70 4.32 -11.85
CA ARG A 496 3.64 4.15 -10.39
C ARG A 496 4.84 4.86 -9.77
N PRO A 497 4.69 6.10 -9.29
CA PRO A 497 5.81 6.93 -8.88
C PRO A 497 6.52 6.40 -7.64
N ASP A 498 7.83 6.60 -7.58
CA ASP A 498 8.60 6.47 -6.35
C ASP A 498 8.31 7.68 -5.46
N LYS A 499 7.32 7.53 -4.57
CA LYS A 499 6.90 8.59 -3.66
C LYS A 499 7.95 9.00 -2.63
N ARG A 500 8.98 8.16 -2.36
CA ARG A 500 10.10 8.56 -1.47
C ARG A 500 11.00 9.56 -2.20
N LYS A 501 11.29 9.28 -3.47
CA LYS A 501 12.02 10.19 -4.35
C LYS A 501 11.22 11.46 -4.64
N LEU A 502 9.90 11.36 -4.87
CA LEU A 502 9.04 12.53 -5.01
C LEU A 502 9.04 13.41 -3.75
N ALA A 503 8.95 12.82 -2.55
CA ALA A 503 8.99 13.59 -1.30
C ALA A 503 10.24 14.47 -1.22
N ILE A 504 11.43 13.92 -1.53
CA ILE A 504 12.70 14.68 -1.54
C ILE A 504 12.70 15.77 -2.61
N LEU A 505 12.21 15.49 -3.82
CA LEU A 505 12.19 16.45 -4.93
C LEU A 505 11.19 17.60 -4.67
N PHE A 506 10.01 17.30 -4.13
CA PHE A 506 8.97 18.27 -3.78
C PHE A 506 9.29 19.11 -2.53
N ASP A 507 10.25 18.69 -1.71
CA ASP A 507 10.76 19.44 -0.56
C ASP A 507 11.96 20.35 -0.92
N ASN A 508 12.42 20.33 -2.18
CA ASN A 508 13.54 21.11 -2.68
C ASN A 508 13.10 22.20 -3.69
N PRO A 509 12.66 23.39 -3.23
CA PRO A 509 12.26 24.49 -4.11
C PRO A 509 13.43 25.10 -4.91
N ASN A 510 14.68 24.70 -4.67
CA ASN A 510 15.86 25.19 -5.39
C ASN A 510 16.23 24.34 -6.61
N ILE A 511 15.49 23.26 -6.90
CA ILE A 511 15.74 22.45 -8.10
C ILE A 511 15.31 23.20 -9.37
N GLY A 512 16.21 23.31 -10.36
CA GLY A 512 15.86 23.86 -11.67
C GLY A 512 15.07 22.87 -12.54
N TRP A 513 14.20 23.40 -13.41
CA TRP A 513 13.26 22.62 -14.23
C TRP A 513 13.92 21.46 -15.00
N ARG A 514 15.03 21.72 -15.72
CA ARG A 514 15.78 20.70 -16.47
C ARG A 514 16.18 19.49 -15.60
N SER A 515 16.58 19.72 -14.34
CA SER A 515 16.96 18.62 -13.44
C SER A 515 15.74 17.88 -12.89
N PHE A 516 14.68 18.62 -12.54
CA PHE A 516 13.40 18.04 -12.10
C PHE A 516 12.78 17.15 -13.20
N LYS A 517 12.67 17.66 -14.43
CA LYS A 517 12.21 16.93 -15.62
C LYS A 517 13.00 15.64 -15.84
N ARG A 518 14.34 15.71 -15.80
CA ARG A 518 15.21 14.52 -15.90
C ARG A 518 14.90 13.46 -14.83
N HIS A 519 14.67 13.86 -13.58
CA HIS A 519 14.29 12.90 -12.53
C HIS A 519 12.90 12.27 -12.78
N MET A 520 11.94 13.04 -13.28
CA MET A 520 10.60 12.56 -13.61
C MET A 520 10.61 11.62 -14.83
N LEU A 521 11.31 11.96 -15.90
CA LEU A 521 11.49 11.09 -17.08
C LEU A 521 12.14 9.75 -16.72
N ASN A 522 13.15 9.74 -15.84
CA ASN A 522 13.75 8.51 -15.33
C ASN A 522 12.74 7.68 -14.51
N MET A 523 11.87 8.32 -13.73
CA MET A 523 10.80 7.63 -12.97
C MET A 523 9.71 7.05 -13.89
N ARG A 524 9.36 7.76 -14.97
CA ARG A 524 8.46 7.30 -16.04
C ARG A 524 9.04 6.07 -16.75
N SER A 525 10.29 6.15 -17.18
CA SER A 525 11.01 5.02 -17.83
C SER A 525 11.12 3.80 -16.92
N HIS A 526 11.42 4.00 -15.63
CA HIS A 526 11.44 2.89 -14.67
C HIS A 526 10.05 2.26 -14.53
N SER A 527 8.99 3.06 -14.45
CA SER A 527 7.61 2.55 -14.37
C SER A 527 7.20 1.74 -15.61
N ASP A 528 7.56 2.19 -16.81
CA ASP A 528 7.28 1.47 -18.07
C ASP A 528 8.00 0.11 -18.11
N SER A 529 9.28 0.07 -17.67
CA SER A 529 10.05 -1.18 -17.58
C SER A 529 9.43 -2.21 -16.62
N LYS A 530 8.72 -1.75 -15.58
CA LYS A 530 7.96 -2.60 -14.65
C LYS A 530 6.68 -3.15 -15.28
N GLY A 531 6.24 -2.65 -16.42
CA GLY A 531 5.05 -3.15 -17.12
C GLY A 531 5.12 -4.62 -17.54
N PHE A 532 6.33 -5.18 -17.75
CA PHE A 532 6.60 -6.54 -18.24
C PHE A 532 6.97 -7.56 -17.15
N GLU A 533 6.87 -7.19 -15.87
CA GLU A 533 7.25 -8.10 -14.78
C GLU A 533 6.39 -9.37 -14.79
N LEU A 534 7.06 -10.53 -14.68
CA LEU A 534 6.41 -11.82 -14.48
C LEU A 534 6.06 -12.01 -13.00
N LYS A 535 5.00 -12.75 -12.73
CA LYS A 535 4.57 -13.14 -11.38
C LYS A 535 5.68 -13.96 -10.69
N ARG A 536 6.09 -13.55 -9.48
CA ARG A 536 6.87 -14.39 -8.55
C ARG A 536 5.90 -15.12 -7.60
N PRO A 537 6.31 -16.17 -6.86
CA PRO A 537 5.37 -17.00 -6.07
C PRO A 537 4.41 -16.21 -5.19
N ASN A 538 4.93 -15.24 -4.42
CA ASN A 538 4.15 -14.37 -3.52
C ASN A 538 3.53 -13.12 -4.20
N ASP A 539 3.84 -12.84 -5.47
CA ASP A 539 3.17 -11.76 -6.18
C ASP A 539 1.73 -12.16 -6.55
N SER A 540 0.84 -11.18 -6.56
CA SER A 540 -0.56 -11.42 -6.93
C SER A 540 -0.73 -11.61 -8.43
N ILE A 541 -1.41 -12.71 -8.79
CA ILE A 541 -1.84 -13.00 -10.16
C ILE A 541 -2.71 -11.89 -10.77
N TYR A 542 -3.49 -11.18 -9.94
CA TYR A 542 -4.37 -10.08 -10.40
C TYR A 542 -3.60 -8.80 -10.77
N THR A 543 -2.33 -8.67 -10.36
CA THR A 543 -1.41 -7.62 -10.87
C THR A 543 -0.55 -8.16 -12.01
N PHE A 544 -0.05 -9.39 -11.88
CA PHE A 544 0.90 -10.03 -12.79
C PHE A 544 0.28 -11.28 -13.40
N PRO A 545 -0.44 -11.19 -14.54
CA PRO A 545 -1.11 -12.33 -15.16
C PRO A 545 -0.15 -13.27 -15.91
N CYS A 546 1.08 -12.84 -16.20
CA CYS A 546 2.07 -13.66 -16.89
C CYS A 546 2.96 -14.41 -15.87
N PRO A 547 3.21 -15.73 -16.01
CA PRO A 547 2.77 -16.60 -17.11
C PRO A 547 1.45 -17.35 -16.86
N ASP A 548 0.85 -17.27 -15.67
CA ASP A 548 -0.23 -18.17 -15.25
C ASP A 548 -1.53 -18.06 -16.07
N CYS A 549 -1.88 -16.85 -16.54
CA CYS A 549 -3.10 -16.56 -17.30
C CYS A 549 -2.84 -16.32 -18.81
N MET A 550 -1.59 -16.40 -19.26
CA MET A 550 -1.18 -15.94 -20.60
C MET A 550 -0.07 -16.80 -21.19
N SER A 551 -0.12 -17.05 -22.49
CA SER A 551 0.94 -17.80 -23.21
C SER A 551 1.71 -16.88 -24.15
N ARG A 552 2.99 -17.19 -24.43
CA ARG A 552 3.77 -16.48 -25.46
C ARG A 552 3.34 -16.94 -26.86
N LYS A 553 3.17 -16.01 -27.81
CA LYS A 553 2.83 -16.37 -29.21
C LYS A 553 3.84 -17.33 -29.86
N ASN A 554 5.12 -17.25 -29.49
CA ASN A 554 6.21 -17.99 -30.16
C ASN A 554 6.47 -19.41 -29.61
N ARG A 555 5.58 -19.98 -28.79
CA ARG A 555 5.59 -21.43 -28.55
C ARG A 555 4.80 -22.13 -29.66
N THR A 556 5.50 -22.52 -30.71
CA THR A 556 5.08 -23.68 -31.51
C THR A 556 4.83 -24.84 -30.56
N THR A 557 3.61 -25.38 -30.59
CA THR A 557 3.21 -26.54 -29.79
C THR A 557 3.88 -27.78 -30.36
N THR A 558 5.05 -28.14 -29.85
CA THR A 558 5.53 -29.53 -29.87
C THR A 558 4.73 -30.31 -28.81
N PRO A 559 3.88 -31.28 -29.18
CA PRO A 559 3.03 -32.01 -28.25
C PRO A 559 3.82 -33.14 -27.57
N ASP A 560 4.83 -32.79 -26.77
CA ASP A 560 5.63 -33.75 -26.00
C ASP A 560 5.63 -33.44 -24.50
N SER A 561 4.53 -33.86 -23.86
CA SER A 561 4.55 -34.34 -22.48
C SER A 561 3.36 -35.28 -22.29
N LYS A 562 3.56 -36.59 -22.53
CA LYS A 562 2.62 -37.61 -22.06
C LYS A 562 2.42 -37.43 -20.54
N PRO A 563 1.19 -37.58 -20.02
CA PRO A 563 1.00 -37.66 -18.58
C PRO A 563 1.80 -38.85 -18.02
N PRO A 564 2.39 -38.75 -16.82
CA PRO A 564 2.94 -39.92 -16.15
C PRO A 564 1.83 -40.95 -15.91
N PRO A 565 2.13 -42.26 -15.98
CA PRO A 565 1.14 -43.28 -15.68
C PRO A 565 0.64 -43.14 -14.23
N PRO A 566 -0.60 -43.55 -13.93
CA PRO A 566 -1.10 -43.56 -12.57
C PRO A 566 -0.21 -44.44 -11.69
N ALA A 567 0.17 -43.92 -10.52
CA ALA A 567 0.77 -44.75 -9.49
C ALA A 567 -0.29 -45.72 -8.95
N ILE A 568 0.08 -46.99 -8.85
CA ILE A 568 -0.67 -48.05 -8.17
C ILE A 568 -0.56 -47.84 -6.65
#